data_AF-A0A966MA18-F1
#
_entry.id   AF-A0A966MA18-F1
#
_cell.length_a   1.000
_cell.length_b   1.000
_cell.length_c   1.000
_cell.angle_alpha   90.00
_cell.angle_beta   90.00
_cell.angle_gamma   90.00
#
_symmetry.space_group_name_H-M   'P 1'
#
loop_
_entity.id
_entity.type
_entity.pdbx_description
1 polymer ?
#
loop_
_entity_poly.entity_id
_entity_poly.type
_entity_poly.pdbx_seq_one_letter_code
_entity_poly.pdbx_strand_id
1 'polypeptide(L)'
;MSTTTRREFLHTAARLAVGATATGAWAAAGTSALTGCSRASDGSLPKDVQIVQRFPQNLVVGRQRMPISLAANGGLLTTDGAVATPATLRADVVRIDGGRDETVLTGIIADKYATELAVPYWLFRTEITEPGFYRLVLEGGPADGAAFQVATASAASVPNIGEAMPAFDTPTFSDARGVTPICTRQPELCPMHEVTLREALAAPLPVAYLIGTPAHCSTGTCTPALEALIALRDRFADRITFVHAEVYSDADATSIAPAVKAARMTYEPALFAVDASGVIVERLDAVFDRVELDAVLSELVS
;
A
#
# COMPACT_ATOMS: atom_id res chain seq x y z
N MET A 1 -0.30 -45.44 -11.34
CA MET A 1 0.62 -44.31 -11.62
C MET A 1 0.42 -43.90 -13.06
N SER A 2 -0.38 -42.85 -13.29
CA SER A 2 -0.22 -41.95 -14.43
C SER A 2 -1.11 -40.74 -14.18
N THR A 3 -0.49 -39.59 -14.38
CA THR A 3 -0.97 -38.22 -14.28
C THR A 3 -2.05 -37.92 -15.31
N THR A 4 -3.13 -37.26 -14.91
CA THR A 4 -3.99 -36.54 -15.86
C THR A 4 -4.23 -35.13 -15.36
N THR A 5 -3.62 -34.21 -16.10
CA THR A 5 -3.61 -32.76 -15.92
C THR A 5 -4.95 -32.13 -16.30
N ARG A 6 -5.29 -31.07 -15.56
CA ARG A 6 -6.54 -30.30 -15.51
C ARG A 6 -6.76 -29.41 -16.74
N ARG A 7 -6.82 -30.00 -17.93
CA ARG A 7 -7.15 -29.30 -19.19
C ARG A 7 -8.02 -30.22 -20.03
N GLU A 8 -9.33 -29.95 -20.01
CA GLU A 8 -10.40 -30.42 -20.92
C GLU A 8 -11.69 -30.66 -20.13
N PHE A 9 -12.51 -29.63 -19.94
CA PHE A 9 -13.97 -29.79 -19.97
C PHE A 9 -14.66 -28.41 -20.05
N LEU A 10 -14.49 -27.73 -21.18
CA LEU A 10 -15.39 -26.65 -21.59
C LEU A 10 -15.93 -27.04 -22.96
N HIS A 11 -17.14 -27.61 -23.00
CA HIS A 11 -17.99 -27.56 -24.16
C HIS A 11 -19.45 -27.86 -23.79
N THR A 12 -20.32 -26.92 -24.18
CA THR A 12 -21.73 -27.10 -24.57
C THR A 12 -22.80 -27.09 -23.47
N ALA A 13 -23.60 -26.02 -23.43
CA ALA A 13 -24.98 -26.04 -23.94
C ALA A 13 -25.61 -24.64 -23.92
N ALA A 14 -26.12 -24.23 -25.08
CA ALA A 14 -26.94 -23.04 -25.27
C ALA A 14 -28.28 -23.46 -25.89
N ARG A 15 -29.31 -22.63 -25.61
CA ARG A 15 -30.65 -22.54 -26.26
C ARG A 15 -31.68 -23.57 -25.76
N LEU A 16 -32.96 -23.28 -25.50
CA LEU A 16 -33.93 -22.27 -25.97
C LEU A 16 -35.01 -21.99 -24.90
N ALA A 17 -35.63 -20.80 -24.90
CA ALA A 17 -37.09 -20.64 -25.07
C ALA A 17 -37.48 -19.15 -25.14
N VAL A 18 -38.28 -18.84 -26.16
CA VAL A 18 -38.91 -17.54 -26.46
C VAL A 18 -40.33 -17.53 -25.87
N GLY A 19 -40.79 -16.35 -25.43
CA GLY A 19 -42.20 -15.96 -25.54
C GLY A 19 -42.85 -15.42 -24.27
N ALA A 20 -43.14 -14.11 -24.25
CA ALA A 20 -44.51 -13.57 -24.25
C ALA A 20 -44.51 -12.08 -23.89
N THR A 21 -45.17 -11.30 -24.74
CA THR A 21 -45.50 -9.88 -24.61
C THR A 21 -46.65 -9.64 -23.62
N ALA A 22 -46.63 -8.53 -22.88
CA ALA A 22 -47.84 -7.79 -22.53
C ALA A 22 -47.53 -6.32 -22.20
N THR A 23 -48.31 -5.44 -22.84
CA THR A 23 -48.37 -3.99 -22.70
C THR A 23 -49.15 -3.56 -21.45
N GLY A 24 -48.84 -2.37 -20.89
CA GLY A 24 -49.66 -1.79 -19.82
C GLY A 24 -49.18 -0.45 -19.25
N ALA A 25 -49.63 0.64 -19.89
CA ALA A 25 -50.02 1.98 -19.42
C ALA A 25 -49.30 2.75 -18.27
N TRP A 26 -49.21 4.06 -18.53
CA TRP A 26 -48.76 5.19 -17.70
C TRP A 26 -49.54 5.41 -16.39
N ALA A 27 -48.86 5.95 -15.38
CA ALA A 27 -49.37 7.06 -14.55
C ALA A 27 -48.21 7.81 -13.88
N ALA A 28 -48.13 9.12 -14.14
CA ALA A 28 -47.25 10.05 -13.44
C ALA A 28 -47.90 10.51 -12.13
N ALA A 29 -47.14 10.58 -11.06
CA ALA A 29 -47.42 11.43 -9.91
C ALA A 29 -46.08 11.84 -9.27
N GLY A 30 -45.76 13.13 -9.39
CA GLY A 30 -44.58 13.71 -8.78
C GLY A 30 -44.68 13.76 -7.27
N THR A 31 -43.55 13.63 -6.61
CA THR A 31 -43.36 14.12 -5.24
C THR A 31 -41.94 14.62 -5.08
N SER A 32 -41.86 15.80 -4.50
CA SER A 32 -40.73 16.71 -4.40
C SER A 32 -39.50 16.07 -3.76
N ALA A 33 -38.35 16.33 -4.38
CA ALA A 33 -37.03 16.00 -3.87
C ALA A 33 -36.67 16.88 -2.67
N LEU A 34 -36.45 16.25 -1.52
CA LEU A 34 -35.48 16.73 -0.53
C LEU A 34 -34.25 15.83 -0.69
N THR A 35 -33.32 16.26 -1.54
CA THR A 35 -32.04 15.59 -1.76
C THR A 35 -31.15 15.87 -0.55
N GLY A 36 -31.38 15.13 0.54
CA GLY A 36 -30.32 14.91 1.52
C GLY A 36 -29.21 14.13 0.82
N CYS A 37 -27.98 14.61 0.90
CA CYS A 37 -26.80 13.87 0.45
C CYS A 37 -26.57 12.68 1.38
N SER A 38 -27.40 11.65 1.25
CA SER A 38 -27.08 10.31 1.72
C SER A 38 -25.97 9.81 0.80
N ARG A 39 -24.71 9.86 1.25
CA ARG A 39 -23.67 9.02 0.66
C ARG A 39 -24.21 7.60 0.74
N ALA A 40 -24.53 7.02 -0.41
CA ALA A 40 -24.89 5.62 -0.50
C ALA A 40 -23.77 4.83 0.18
N SER A 41 -24.12 4.04 1.20
CA SER A 41 -23.26 2.99 1.69
C SER A 41 -23.01 2.06 0.51
N ASP A 42 -21.82 2.18 -0.06
CA ASP A 42 -21.35 1.36 -1.17
C ASP A 42 -21.45 -0.13 -0.76
N GLY A 43 -21.73 -1.02 -1.73
CA GLY A 43 -22.29 -2.36 -1.50
C GLY A 43 -21.75 -3.13 -0.30
N SER A 44 -22.65 -3.85 0.40
CA SER A 44 -22.31 -4.67 1.57
C SER A 44 -21.13 -5.60 1.27
N LEU A 45 -20.18 -5.68 2.19
CA LEU A 45 -19.04 -6.59 2.06
C LEU A 45 -19.50 -8.05 1.86
N PRO A 46 -18.74 -8.87 1.09
CA PRO A 46 -19.00 -10.30 0.99
C PRO A 46 -19.04 -10.98 2.36
N LYS A 47 -19.88 -12.01 2.51
CA LYS A 47 -20.04 -12.72 3.80
C LYS A 47 -18.75 -13.40 4.28
N ASP A 48 -17.90 -13.82 3.36
CA ASP A 48 -16.62 -14.49 3.60
C ASP A 48 -15.43 -13.54 3.49
N VAL A 49 -15.67 -12.22 3.52
CA VAL A 49 -14.61 -11.21 3.41
C VAL A 49 -13.54 -11.40 4.49
N GLN A 50 -12.28 -11.32 4.08
CA GLN A 50 -11.11 -11.38 4.94
C GLN A 50 -10.32 -10.08 4.80
N ILE A 51 -9.71 -9.64 5.90
CA ILE A 51 -8.81 -8.50 5.92
C ILE A 51 -7.41 -8.97 5.59
N VAL A 52 -6.77 -8.33 4.60
CA VAL A 52 -5.37 -8.56 4.26
C VAL A 52 -4.58 -7.33 4.69
N GLN A 53 -3.83 -7.45 5.78
CA GLN A 53 -2.96 -6.37 6.27
C GLN A 53 -1.86 -6.09 5.23
N ARG A 54 -1.72 -4.82 4.83
CA ARG A 54 -0.68 -4.36 3.90
C ARG A 54 0.31 -3.40 4.57
N PHE A 55 0.56 -3.60 5.86
CA PHE A 55 1.47 -2.79 6.66
C PHE A 55 2.39 -3.70 7.48
N PRO A 56 3.59 -3.21 7.85
CA PRO A 56 4.55 -4.02 8.57
C PRO A 56 4.10 -4.23 10.03
N GLN A 57 4.50 -5.35 10.63
CA GLN A 57 4.05 -5.76 11.97
C GLN A 57 4.88 -5.16 13.12
N ASN A 58 5.85 -4.29 12.81
CA ASN A 58 6.74 -3.61 13.76
C ASN A 58 6.30 -2.15 13.99
N LEU A 59 4.99 -1.91 14.14
CA LEU A 59 4.47 -0.57 14.41
C LEU A 59 4.95 -0.08 15.77
N VAL A 60 5.16 1.23 15.89
CA VAL A 60 5.51 1.90 17.15
C VAL A 60 4.54 3.04 17.42
N VAL A 61 4.43 3.50 18.66
CA VAL A 61 3.56 4.62 19.03
C VAL A 61 3.75 5.85 18.14
N GLY A 62 2.66 6.56 17.86
CA GLY A 62 2.59 7.74 17.01
C GLY A 62 1.56 7.60 15.89
N ARG A 63 1.76 8.35 14.81
CA ARG A 63 0.93 8.29 13.59
C ARG A 63 1.12 6.94 12.89
N GLN A 64 0.02 6.24 12.68
CA GLN A 64 -0.01 4.94 12.00
C GLN A 64 -0.56 5.07 10.59
N ARG A 65 0.11 4.39 9.66
CA ARG A 65 -0.30 4.20 8.29
C ARG A 65 -0.67 2.73 8.09
N MET A 66 -1.96 2.42 8.01
CA MET A 66 -2.48 1.05 7.97
C MET A 66 -3.31 0.80 6.70
N PRO A 67 -2.66 0.64 5.52
CA PRO A 67 -3.35 0.14 4.33
C PRO A 67 -3.80 -1.31 4.52
N ILE A 68 -5.01 -1.62 4.09
CA ILE A 68 -5.53 -2.99 4.03
C ILE A 68 -6.08 -3.30 2.64
N SER A 69 -5.98 -4.54 2.20
CA SER A 69 -6.76 -5.06 1.08
C SER A 69 -7.85 -5.99 1.62
N LEU A 70 -8.80 -6.34 0.76
CA LEU A 70 -9.84 -7.32 1.07
C LEU A 70 -9.63 -8.58 0.22
N ALA A 71 -9.99 -9.73 0.78
CA ALA A 71 -10.06 -11.01 0.08
C ALA A 71 -11.44 -11.64 0.28
N ALA A 72 -11.93 -12.37 -0.72
CA ALA A 72 -13.14 -13.19 -0.64
C ALA A 72 -13.04 -14.32 -1.67
N ASN A 73 -13.82 -15.39 -1.51
CA ASN A 73 -13.82 -16.57 -2.38
C ASN A 73 -12.43 -17.19 -2.56
N GLY A 74 -11.58 -17.12 -1.52
CA GLY A 74 -10.22 -17.68 -1.53
C GLY A 74 -9.17 -16.85 -2.28
N GLY A 75 -9.46 -15.61 -2.68
CA GLY A 75 -8.52 -14.74 -3.37
C GLY A 75 -8.65 -13.26 -3.00
N LEU A 76 -7.64 -12.47 -3.34
CA LEU A 76 -7.69 -11.01 -3.21
C LEU A 76 -8.78 -10.43 -4.10
N LEU A 77 -9.53 -9.47 -3.59
CA LEU A 77 -10.42 -8.66 -4.42
C LEU A 77 -9.58 -7.75 -5.31
N THR A 78 -9.95 -7.67 -6.58
CA THR A 78 -9.25 -6.88 -7.60
C THR A 78 -10.14 -5.75 -8.12
N THR A 79 -9.53 -4.74 -8.73
CA THR A 79 -10.24 -3.61 -9.35
C THR A 79 -11.20 -4.05 -10.45
N ASP A 80 -10.79 -5.02 -11.26
CA ASP A 80 -11.57 -5.58 -12.38
C ASP A 80 -12.26 -6.91 -12.02
N GLY A 81 -12.35 -7.21 -10.72
CA GLY A 81 -12.94 -8.43 -10.21
C GLY A 81 -14.47 -8.46 -10.30
N ALA A 82 -15.04 -9.67 -10.22
CA ALA A 82 -16.49 -9.85 -10.23
C ALA A 82 -17.20 -9.33 -8.96
N VAL A 83 -16.44 -9.15 -7.87
CA VAL A 83 -16.95 -8.65 -6.59
C VAL A 83 -16.71 -7.15 -6.54
N ALA A 84 -17.79 -6.38 -6.43
CA ALA A 84 -17.71 -4.94 -6.24
C ALA A 84 -16.97 -4.61 -4.94
N THR A 85 -16.07 -3.61 -5.01
CA THR A 85 -15.28 -3.16 -3.87
C THR A 85 -15.70 -1.73 -3.49
N PRO A 86 -16.01 -1.47 -2.21
CA PRO A 86 -16.58 -0.18 -1.79
C PRO A 86 -15.57 0.96 -1.90
N ALA A 87 -16.04 2.17 -2.20
CA ALA A 87 -15.21 3.38 -2.25
C ALA A 87 -14.60 3.74 -0.89
N THR A 88 -15.26 3.40 0.20
CA THR A 88 -14.80 3.68 1.57
C THR A 88 -15.03 2.49 2.48
N LEU A 89 -14.14 2.29 3.46
CA LEU A 89 -14.37 1.38 4.58
C LEU A 89 -14.49 2.15 5.89
N ARG A 90 -15.25 1.58 6.83
CA ARG A 90 -15.36 2.05 8.21
C ARG A 90 -14.80 0.98 9.14
N ALA A 91 -14.09 1.43 10.18
CA ALA A 91 -13.51 0.53 11.17
C ALA A 91 -13.50 1.14 12.56
N ASP A 92 -13.37 0.27 13.55
CA ASP A 92 -13.00 0.60 14.91
C ASP A 92 -11.61 0.05 15.21
N VAL A 93 -10.89 0.68 16.15
CA VAL A 93 -9.67 0.13 16.73
C VAL A 93 -9.95 -0.26 18.16
N VAL A 94 -9.71 -1.54 18.46
CA VAL A 94 -9.96 -2.15 19.76
C VAL A 94 -8.62 -2.56 20.36
N ARG A 95 -8.32 -2.09 21.57
CA ARG A 95 -7.23 -2.61 22.40
C ARG A 95 -7.66 -3.96 22.97
N ILE A 96 -6.82 -4.98 22.83
CA ILE A 96 -7.13 -6.39 23.14
C ILE A 96 -6.19 -7.00 24.19
N ASP A 97 -5.35 -6.19 24.83
CA ASP A 97 -4.57 -6.58 25.99
C ASP A 97 -5.23 -6.10 27.30
N GLY A 98 -4.76 -6.59 28.45
CA GLY A 98 -5.30 -6.17 29.76
C GLY A 98 -6.58 -6.90 30.20
N GLY A 99 -6.95 -7.99 29.53
CA GLY A 99 -8.01 -8.91 29.98
C GLY A 99 -9.44 -8.50 29.58
N ARG A 100 -9.61 -7.42 28.80
CA ARG A 100 -10.87 -7.04 28.17
C ARG A 100 -10.60 -6.30 26.86
N ASP A 101 -11.56 -6.37 25.95
CA ASP A 101 -11.57 -5.56 24.74
C ASP A 101 -12.03 -4.12 25.06
N GLU A 102 -11.25 -3.13 24.67
CA GLU A 102 -11.56 -1.71 24.85
C GLU A 102 -11.47 -0.98 23.51
N THR A 103 -12.60 -0.48 23.01
CA THR A 103 -12.61 0.35 21.79
C THR A 103 -11.93 1.69 22.08
N VAL A 104 -10.77 1.92 21.47
CA VAL A 104 -9.98 3.15 21.63
C VAL A 104 -10.27 4.17 20.53
N LEU A 105 -10.74 3.72 19.37
CA LEU A 105 -11.14 4.57 18.25
C LEU A 105 -12.38 4.00 17.59
N THR A 106 -13.35 4.86 17.25
CA THR A 106 -14.63 4.45 16.66
C THR A 106 -14.87 5.14 15.32
N GLY A 107 -15.34 4.39 14.34
CA GLY A 107 -15.86 4.92 13.08
C GLY A 107 -14.81 5.62 12.21
N ILE A 108 -13.54 5.22 12.30
CA ILE A 108 -12.48 5.71 11.41
C ILE A 108 -12.81 5.30 9.97
N ILE A 109 -12.51 6.18 9.01
CA ILE A 109 -12.85 6.01 7.60
C ILE A 109 -11.56 5.88 6.80
N ALA A 110 -11.54 4.96 5.84
CA ALA A 110 -10.48 4.83 4.86
C ALA A 110 -11.03 4.91 3.45
N ASP A 111 -10.44 5.78 2.63
CA ASP A 111 -10.72 5.85 1.20
C ASP A 111 -10.00 4.74 0.44
N LYS A 112 -10.61 4.29 -0.67
CA LYS A 112 -10.03 3.32 -1.59
C LYS A 112 -8.98 3.97 -2.49
N TYR A 113 -7.82 3.33 -2.55
CA TYR A 113 -6.74 3.61 -3.48
C TYR A 113 -6.55 2.43 -4.43
N ALA A 114 -6.35 2.71 -5.70
CA ALA A 114 -6.37 1.71 -6.77
C ALA A 114 -5.66 2.15 -8.05
N THR A 115 -5.04 3.33 -8.06
CA THR A 115 -4.47 3.91 -9.28
C THR A 115 -3.32 3.05 -9.77
N GLU A 116 -3.47 2.44 -10.94
CA GLU A 116 -2.45 1.55 -11.54
C GLU A 116 -2.14 0.31 -10.67
N LEU A 117 -3.08 -0.09 -9.81
CA LEU A 117 -2.99 -1.29 -8.98
C LEU A 117 -4.08 -2.29 -9.35
N ALA A 118 -3.71 -3.56 -9.54
CA ALA A 118 -4.69 -4.63 -9.74
C ALA A 118 -5.48 -4.96 -8.46
N VAL A 119 -4.83 -4.81 -7.30
CA VAL A 119 -5.44 -5.05 -5.98
C VAL A 119 -5.54 -3.71 -5.26
N PRO A 120 -6.77 -3.20 -5.01
CA PRO A 120 -6.92 -1.95 -4.29
C PRO A 120 -6.53 -2.12 -2.81
N TYR A 121 -6.31 -0.98 -2.16
CA TYR A 121 -6.17 -0.90 -0.72
C TYR A 121 -7.02 0.24 -0.15
N TRP A 122 -7.36 0.14 1.12
CA TRP A 122 -8.01 1.19 1.89
C TRP A 122 -7.06 1.64 2.97
N LEU A 123 -6.80 2.94 3.01
CA LEU A 123 -5.80 3.51 3.89
C LEU A 123 -6.41 4.07 5.18
N PHE A 124 -6.26 3.35 6.29
CA PHE A 124 -6.53 3.93 7.60
C PHE A 124 -5.31 4.71 8.08
N ARG A 125 -5.50 6.00 8.37
CA ARG A 125 -4.55 6.82 9.12
C ARG A 125 -5.10 7.06 10.51
N THR A 126 -4.29 6.81 11.53
CA THR A 126 -4.69 7.01 12.93
C THR A 126 -3.49 7.39 13.80
N GLU A 127 -3.73 7.70 15.07
CA GLU A 127 -2.70 7.95 16.07
C GLU A 127 -2.90 7.00 17.24
N ILE A 128 -1.86 6.25 17.59
CA ILE A 128 -1.85 5.33 18.73
C ILE A 128 -0.73 5.76 19.67
N THR A 129 -1.10 6.26 20.83
CA THR A 129 -0.16 6.88 21.78
C THR A 129 0.37 5.91 22.83
N GLU A 130 -0.23 4.73 22.95
CA GLU A 130 0.16 3.72 23.93
C GLU A 130 0.67 2.45 23.25
N PRO A 131 1.72 1.81 23.77
CA PRO A 131 2.10 0.48 23.30
C PRO A 131 1.06 -0.56 23.75
N GLY A 132 0.86 -1.58 22.94
CA GLY A 132 -0.09 -2.65 23.23
C GLY A 132 -0.44 -3.52 22.04
N PHE A 133 -1.37 -4.44 22.26
CA PHE A 133 -2.00 -5.24 21.23
C PHE A 133 -3.36 -4.66 20.87
N TYR A 134 -3.59 -4.49 19.58
CA TYR A 134 -4.77 -3.87 19.03
C TYR A 134 -5.36 -4.74 17.93
N ARG A 135 -6.57 -4.37 17.53
CA ARG A 135 -7.30 -5.00 16.46
C ARG A 135 -8.07 -3.94 15.67
N LEU A 136 -7.95 -3.99 14.35
CA LEU A 136 -8.77 -3.23 13.42
C LEU A 136 -10.02 -4.06 13.09
N VAL A 137 -11.19 -3.56 13.44
CA VAL A 137 -12.48 -4.25 13.22
C VAL A 137 -13.27 -3.50 12.15
N LEU A 138 -13.47 -4.12 10.98
CA LEU A 138 -14.24 -3.50 9.90
C LEU A 138 -15.75 -3.63 10.12
N GLU A 139 -16.49 -2.57 9.81
CA GLU A 139 -17.95 -2.62 9.74
C GLU A 139 -18.39 -3.60 8.63
N GLY A 140 -19.18 -4.62 8.99
CA GLY A 140 -19.60 -5.68 8.07
C GLY A 140 -18.50 -6.68 7.70
N GLY A 141 -17.31 -6.59 8.32
CA GLY A 141 -16.23 -7.54 8.17
C GLY A 141 -16.24 -8.66 9.21
N PRO A 142 -15.17 -9.46 9.29
CA PRO A 142 -15.08 -10.55 10.24
C PRO A 142 -14.88 -10.02 11.67
N ALA A 143 -15.59 -10.61 12.64
CA ALA A 143 -15.64 -10.09 14.02
C ALA A 143 -14.32 -10.24 14.79
N ASP A 144 -13.44 -11.13 14.34
CA ASP A 144 -12.09 -11.33 14.85
C ASP A 144 -11.10 -10.25 14.34
N GLY A 145 -11.47 -9.45 13.33
CA GLY A 145 -10.73 -8.29 12.83
C GLY A 145 -9.30 -8.62 12.36
N ALA A 146 -8.46 -7.59 12.26
CA ALA A 146 -7.04 -7.73 11.97
C ALA A 146 -6.20 -7.28 13.17
N ALA A 147 -5.57 -8.23 13.85
CA ALA A 147 -4.73 -7.94 15.02
C ALA A 147 -3.38 -7.32 14.61
N PHE A 148 -2.87 -6.42 15.42
CA PHE A 148 -1.54 -5.81 15.24
C PHE A 148 -0.96 -5.39 16.59
N GLN A 149 0.36 -5.29 16.66
CA GLN A 149 1.07 -4.83 17.85
C GLN A 149 1.64 -3.44 17.61
N VAL A 150 1.55 -2.58 18.63
CA VAL A 150 2.24 -1.28 18.68
C VAL A 150 3.25 -1.34 19.81
N ALA A 151 4.52 -1.15 19.47
CA ALA A 151 5.62 -1.12 20.42
C ALA A 151 5.97 0.33 20.83
N THR A 152 6.89 0.47 21.80
CA THR A 152 7.46 1.77 22.16
C THR A 152 8.31 2.33 21.03
N ALA A 153 8.45 3.66 20.94
CA ALA A 153 9.29 4.30 19.91
C ALA A 153 10.73 3.74 19.86
N SER A 154 11.34 3.46 21.01
CA SER A 154 12.69 2.89 21.10
C SER A 154 12.83 1.46 20.56
N ALA A 155 11.73 0.78 20.26
CA ALA A 155 11.72 -0.54 19.64
C ALA A 155 11.69 -0.48 18.10
N ALA A 156 11.61 0.73 17.51
CA ALA A 156 11.64 0.90 16.06
C ALA A 156 12.92 0.29 15.48
N SER A 157 12.76 -0.67 14.58
CA SER A 157 13.88 -1.25 13.85
C SER A 157 14.24 -0.41 12.63
N VAL A 158 13.22 0.06 11.90
CA VAL A 158 13.34 0.87 10.68
C VAL A 158 13.23 2.36 11.04
N PRO A 159 14.05 3.25 10.43
CA PRO A 159 13.96 4.70 10.65
C PRO A 159 12.52 5.21 10.57
N ASN A 160 12.09 5.92 11.59
CA ASN A 160 10.71 6.35 11.75
C ASN A 160 10.52 7.85 11.48
N ILE A 161 9.26 8.26 11.32
CA ILE A 161 8.90 9.68 11.20
C ILE A 161 9.43 10.44 12.42
N GLY A 162 10.10 11.56 12.16
CA GLY A 162 10.78 12.40 13.15
C GLY A 162 12.25 12.03 13.40
N GLU A 163 12.74 10.91 12.87
CA GLU A 163 14.15 10.52 12.98
C GLU A 163 14.95 11.00 11.76
N ALA A 164 16.27 11.17 11.96
CA ALA A 164 17.19 11.44 10.86
C ALA A 164 17.31 10.19 9.96
N MET A 165 17.24 10.37 8.64
CA MET A 165 17.48 9.28 7.71
C MET A 165 18.97 8.87 7.74
N PRO A 166 19.31 7.58 7.96
CA PRO A 166 20.71 7.16 7.95
C PRO A 166 21.39 7.42 6.61
N ALA A 167 22.42 8.26 6.61
CA ALA A 167 23.19 8.55 5.41
C ALA A 167 24.00 7.32 4.97
N PHE A 168 23.72 6.86 3.76
CA PHE A 168 24.30 5.65 3.18
C PHE A 168 24.71 5.88 1.73
N ASP A 169 25.84 5.30 1.30
CA ASP A 169 26.30 5.42 -0.08
C ASP A 169 25.63 4.35 -0.94
N THR A 170 24.43 4.67 -1.46
CA THR A 170 23.69 3.79 -2.38
C THR A 170 24.44 3.57 -3.69
N PRO A 171 24.25 2.42 -4.36
CA PRO A 171 24.77 2.19 -5.71
C PRO A 171 24.30 3.25 -6.71
N THR A 172 25.21 3.68 -7.59
CA THR A 172 24.96 4.64 -8.65
C THR A 172 25.37 4.08 -10.02
N PHE A 173 25.05 4.79 -11.09
CA PHE A 173 25.53 4.44 -12.44
C PHE A 173 27.05 4.46 -12.56
N SER A 174 27.74 5.29 -11.78
CA SER A 174 29.20 5.40 -11.81
C SER A 174 29.91 4.41 -10.89
N ASP A 175 29.26 3.95 -9.83
CA ASP A 175 29.78 2.99 -8.88
C ASP A 175 28.67 2.09 -8.34
N ALA A 176 28.66 0.83 -8.77
CA ALA A 176 27.68 -0.16 -8.35
C ALA A 176 27.86 -0.61 -6.89
N ARG A 177 29.00 -0.32 -6.24
CA ARG A 177 29.26 -0.63 -4.83
C ARG A 177 28.95 -2.09 -4.42
N GLY A 178 29.19 -3.02 -5.35
CA GLY A 178 28.94 -4.45 -5.15
C GLY A 178 27.48 -4.89 -5.28
N VAL A 179 26.60 -4.06 -5.84
CA VAL A 179 25.20 -4.38 -6.16
C VAL A 179 25.05 -4.50 -7.67
N THR A 180 24.76 -5.71 -8.17
CA THR A 180 24.62 -5.97 -9.61
C THR A 180 23.41 -6.89 -9.88
N PRO A 181 22.37 -6.41 -10.58
CA PRO A 181 22.21 -5.06 -11.11
C PRO A 181 21.88 -4.04 -10.02
N ILE A 182 22.21 -2.76 -10.24
CA ILE A 182 21.83 -1.65 -9.35
C ILE A 182 20.32 -1.35 -9.38
N CYS A 183 19.63 -1.79 -10.43
CA CYS A 183 18.20 -1.65 -10.63
C CYS A 183 17.69 -2.87 -11.41
N THR A 184 16.67 -3.55 -10.90
CA THR A 184 16.06 -4.73 -11.51
C THR A 184 14.85 -4.38 -12.38
N ARG A 185 14.48 -3.09 -12.47
CA ARG A 185 13.44 -2.60 -13.38
C ARG A 185 13.78 -2.97 -14.84
N GLN A 186 12.75 -3.36 -15.58
CA GLN A 186 12.84 -3.69 -17.01
C GLN A 186 11.75 -2.92 -17.79
N PRO A 187 12.01 -2.58 -19.07
CA PRO A 187 13.24 -2.84 -19.84
C PRO A 187 14.37 -1.84 -19.57
N GLU A 188 14.04 -0.65 -19.07
CA GLU A 188 15.00 0.42 -18.80
C GLU A 188 15.23 0.57 -17.30
N LEU A 189 16.48 0.84 -16.92
CA LEU A 189 16.83 1.20 -15.54
C LEU A 189 16.13 2.52 -15.16
N CYS A 190 15.80 2.68 -13.88
CA CYS A 190 15.19 3.92 -13.42
C CYS A 190 16.21 5.08 -13.31
N PRO A 191 15.81 6.35 -13.48
CA PRO A 191 16.70 7.53 -13.43
C PRO A 191 16.87 8.07 -12.00
N MET A 192 17.17 7.18 -11.05
CA MET A 192 17.30 7.49 -9.61
C MET A 192 18.58 6.87 -9.02
N HIS A 193 19.63 6.79 -9.85
CA HIS A 193 20.95 6.24 -9.52
C HIS A 193 22.08 7.19 -9.92
N GLU A 194 21.81 8.49 -10.01
CA GLU A 194 22.80 9.51 -10.35
C GLU A 194 23.68 9.92 -9.17
N VAL A 195 23.11 9.90 -7.95
CA VAL A 195 23.78 10.31 -6.70
C VAL A 195 23.52 9.27 -5.61
N THR A 196 24.38 9.24 -4.60
CA THR A 196 24.14 8.41 -3.42
C THR A 196 23.09 9.05 -2.50
N LEU A 197 22.43 8.25 -1.64
CA LEU A 197 21.57 8.79 -0.59
C LEU A 197 22.35 9.76 0.33
N ARG A 198 23.61 9.47 0.66
CA ARG A 198 24.47 10.38 1.43
C ARG A 198 24.61 11.74 0.75
N GLU A 199 24.89 11.76 -0.55
CA GLU A 199 25.02 13.00 -1.33
C GLU A 199 23.69 13.75 -1.40
N ALA A 200 22.59 13.03 -1.64
CA ALA A 200 21.24 13.59 -1.66
C ALA A 200 20.87 14.26 -0.33
N LEU A 201 21.14 13.61 0.81
CA LEU A 201 20.87 14.15 2.15
C LEU A 201 21.79 15.33 2.53
N ALA A 202 22.92 15.51 1.86
CA ALA A 202 23.81 16.65 2.07
C ALA A 202 23.45 17.87 1.21
N ALA A 203 22.60 17.69 0.20
CA ALA A 203 22.11 18.74 -0.67
C ALA A 203 20.96 19.52 -0.01
N PRO A 204 20.67 20.77 -0.42
CA PRO A 204 19.63 21.60 0.19
C PRO A 204 18.20 21.24 -0.25
N LEU A 205 18.00 20.09 -0.93
CA LEU A 205 16.70 19.64 -1.41
C LEU A 205 16.19 18.48 -0.55
N PRO A 206 14.88 18.38 -0.31
CA PRO A 206 14.25 17.17 0.19
C PRO A 206 14.60 15.93 -0.65
N VAL A 207 14.48 14.75 -0.04
CA VAL A 207 14.79 13.46 -0.67
C VAL A 207 13.58 12.53 -0.62
N ALA A 208 13.22 11.96 -1.76
CA ALA A 208 12.33 10.81 -1.85
C ALA A 208 13.17 9.55 -2.10
N TYR A 209 13.29 8.70 -1.07
CA TYR A 209 14.13 7.50 -1.11
C TYR A 209 13.29 6.23 -1.11
N LEU A 210 13.35 5.46 -2.21
CA LEU A 210 12.65 4.20 -2.37
C LEU A 210 13.61 3.02 -2.16
N ILE A 211 13.24 2.10 -1.28
CA ILE A 211 13.84 0.76 -1.20
C ILE A 211 12.79 -0.25 -1.69
N GLY A 212 13.11 -0.99 -2.74
CA GLY A 212 12.23 -2.04 -3.26
C GLY A 212 12.80 -2.69 -4.53
N THR A 213 12.46 -3.96 -4.75
CA THR A 213 13.06 -4.77 -5.82
C THR A 213 12.01 -5.25 -6.83
N PRO A 214 11.77 -4.53 -7.94
CA PRO A 214 10.77 -4.91 -8.94
C PRO A 214 10.79 -6.39 -9.36
N ALA A 215 11.97 -6.97 -9.60
CA ALA A 215 12.07 -8.33 -10.12
C ALA A 215 11.84 -9.44 -9.07
N HIS A 216 12.08 -9.20 -7.79
CA HIS A 216 12.02 -10.25 -6.74
C HIS A 216 10.99 -9.96 -5.63
N CYS A 217 10.20 -8.90 -5.79
CA CYS A 217 9.17 -8.50 -4.84
C CYS A 217 8.09 -9.58 -4.71
N SER A 218 8.07 -10.29 -3.58
CA SER A 218 7.12 -11.38 -3.34
C SER A 218 5.66 -10.93 -3.27
N THR A 219 5.42 -9.66 -2.93
CA THR A 219 4.08 -9.06 -2.81
C THR A 219 3.60 -8.43 -4.12
N GLY A 220 4.47 -8.27 -5.12
CA GLY A 220 4.17 -7.61 -6.39
C GLY A 220 3.90 -6.10 -6.30
N THR A 221 4.19 -5.45 -5.16
CA THR A 221 3.91 -4.03 -4.94
C THR A 221 5.10 -3.11 -5.23
N CYS A 222 6.32 -3.65 -5.36
CA CYS A 222 7.53 -2.86 -5.62
C CYS A 222 7.53 -2.25 -7.03
N THR A 223 7.11 -3.00 -8.05
CA THR A 223 7.01 -2.49 -9.43
C THR A 223 6.05 -1.30 -9.53
N PRO A 224 4.76 -1.38 -9.13
CA PRO A 224 3.87 -0.24 -9.23
C PRO A 224 4.31 0.96 -8.37
N ALA A 225 4.93 0.72 -7.20
CA ALA A 225 5.51 1.79 -6.40
C ALA A 225 6.63 2.55 -7.15
N LEU A 226 7.53 1.81 -7.80
CA LEU A 226 8.61 2.40 -8.60
C LEU A 226 8.07 3.14 -9.84
N GLU A 227 7.12 2.56 -10.56
CA GLU A 227 6.52 3.21 -11.73
C GLU A 227 5.77 4.50 -11.33
N ALA A 228 5.03 4.49 -10.22
CA ALA A 228 4.38 5.68 -9.70
C ALA A 228 5.38 6.79 -9.36
N LEU A 229 6.54 6.43 -8.77
CA LEU A 229 7.60 7.38 -8.45
C LEU A 229 8.25 7.96 -9.71
N ILE A 230 8.53 7.13 -10.71
CA ILE A 230 9.05 7.57 -12.02
C ILE A 230 8.07 8.53 -12.69
N ALA A 231 6.77 8.20 -12.69
CA ALA A 231 5.74 9.03 -13.32
C ALA A 231 5.59 10.41 -12.66
N LEU A 232 5.90 10.54 -11.37
CA LEU A 232 5.83 11.80 -10.64
C LEU A 232 7.15 12.58 -10.64
N ARG A 233 8.29 11.92 -10.83
CA ARG A 233 9.63 12.51 -10.74
C ARG A 233 9.76 13.82 -11.52
N ASP A 234 9.35 13.84 -12.80
CA ASP A 234 9.55 15.01 -13.67
C ASP A 234 8.82 16.27 -13.17
N ARG A 235 7.72 16.13 -12.45
CA ARG A 235 6.97 17.25 -11.84
C ARG A 235 7.69 17.86 -10.62
N PHE A 236 8.59 17.10 -10.00
CA PHE A 236 9.27 17.48 -8.75
C PHE A 236 10.80 17.49 -8.85
N ALA A 237 11.38 17.19 -10.02
CA ALA A 237 12.82 16.97 -10.19
C ALA A 237 13.69 18.19 -9.86
N ASP A 238 13.11 19.39 -9.85
CA ASP A 238 13.78 20.64 -9.47
C ASP A 238 13.74 20.92 -7.95
N ARG A 239 12.90 20.18 -7.21
CA ARG A 239 12.58 20.43 -5.80
C ARG A 239 12.82 19.22 -4.89
N ILE A 240 12.93 18.02 -5.45
CA ILE A 240 13.15 16.77 -4.70
C ILE A 240 14.24 15.97 -5.41
N THR A 241 15.20 15.46 -4.62
CA THR A 241 16.15 14.46 -5.10
C THR A 241 15.54 13.06 -4.94
N PHE A 242 15.54 12.27 -6.01
CA PHE A 242 14.97 10.93 -6.00
C PHE A 242 16.10 9.88 -5.98
N VAL A 243 16.01 8.91 -5.07
CA VAL A 243 17.00 7.84 -4.93
C VAL A 243 16.27 6.50 -4.87
N HIS A 244 16.76 5.50 -5.60
CA HIS A 244 16.28 4.12 -5.55
C HIS A 244 17.38 3.17 -5.09
N ALA A 245 17.03 2.17 -4.29
CA ALA A 245 17.90 1.06 -3.97
C ALA A 245 17.16 -0.28 -4.01
N GLU A 246 17.83 -1.30 -4.54
CA GLU A 246 17.38 -2.69 -4.53
C GLU A 246 17.54 -3.31 -3.14
N VAL A 247 16.69 -4.31 -2.83
CA VAL A 247 16.78 -5.10 -1.59
C VAL A 247 17.88 -6.15 -1.67
N TYR A 248 18.26 -6.56 -2.88
CA TYR A 248 19.27 -7.58 -3.12
C TYR A 248 20.51 -7.01 -3.82
N SER A 249 21.68 -7.56 -3.51
CA SER A 249 22.96 -7.19 -4.14
C SER A 249 23.26 -7.98 -5.41
N ASP A 250 22.48 -9.02 -5.71
CA ASP A 250 22.67 -9.92 -6.85
C ASP A 250 21.35 -10.23 -7.55
N ALA A 251 21.44 -10.53 -8.84
CA ALA A 251 20.30 -10.84 -9.72
C ALA A 251 19.51 -12.11 -9.34
N ASP A 252 20.10 -13.00 -8.54
CA ASP A 252 19.44 -14.23 -8.08
C ASP A 252 18.74 -14.04 -6.72
N ALA A 253 18.77 -12.83 -6.17
CA ALA A 253 18.21 -12.46 -4.87
C ALA A 253 18.73 -13.32 -3.70
N THR A 254 20.01 -13.68 -3.73
CA THR A 254 20.63 -14.55 -2.73
C THR A 254 21.23 -13.78 -1.56
N SER A 255 21.59 -12.51 -1.77
CA SER A 255 22.29 -11.67 -0.80
C SER A 255 21.59 -10.33 -0.60
N ILE A 256 21.34 -9.98 0.66
CA ILE A 256 20.69 -8.72 1.03
C ILE A 256 21.65 -7.53 0.80
N ALA A 257 21.15 -6.53 0.07
CA ALA A 257 21.87 -5.30 -0.25
C ALA A 257 22.22 -4.48 0.99
N PRO A 258 23.29 -3.68 0.96
CA PRO A 258 23.67 -2.88 2.13
C PRO A 258 22.65 -1.79 2.48
N ALA A 259 21.83 -1.33 1.52
CA ALA A 259 20.74 -0.38 1.76
C ALA A 259 19.72 -0.89 2.79
N VAL A 260 19.29 -2.15 2.65
CA VAL A 260 18.36 -2.81 3.58
C VAL A 260 18.95 -2.93 4.97
N LYS A 261 20.25 -3.25 5.06
CA LYS A 261 20.98 -3.34 6.33
C LYS A 261 21.11 -1.97 7.00
N ALA A 262 21.38 -0.92 6.21
CA ALA A 262 21.49 0.46 6.69
C ALA A 262 20.14 0.97 7.23
N ALA A 263 19.04 0.68 6.53
CA ALA A 263 17.69 1.02 6.96
C ALA A 263 17.06 -0.01 7.92
N ARG A 264 17.79 -1.10 8.25
CA ARG A 264 17.34 -2.21 9.12
C ARG A 264 15.95 -2.76 8.73
N MET A 265 15.68 -2.80 7.43
CA MET A 265 14.39 -3.20 6.88
C MET A 265 14.23 -4.72 6.83
N THR A 266 12.99 -5.17 6.98
CA THR A 266 12.59 -6.58 6.92
C THR A 266 11.39 -6.81 5.99
N TYR A 267 11.03 -5.80 5.18
CA TYR A 267 9.89 -5.80 4.27
C TYR A 267 10.19 -4.87 3.09
N GLU A 268 9.39 -4.96 2.02
CA GLU A 268 9.48 -4.06 0.86
C GLU A 268 8.11 -3.91 0.18
N PRO A 269 7.89 -2.84 -0.63
CA PRO A 269 8.73 -1.65 -0.73
C PRO A 269 8.55 -0.71 0.47
N ALA A 270 9.47 0.24 0.64
CA ALA A 270 9.26 1.42 1.47
C ALA A 270 9.78 2.69 0.80
N LEU A 271 9.01 3.77 0.90
CA LEU A 271 9.42 5.12 0.53
C LEU A 271 9.61 5.96 1.80
N PHE A 272 10.77 6.60 1.92
CA PHE A 272 11.06 7.61 2.92
C PHE A 272 10.99 8.99 2.27
N ALA A 273 10.09 9.84 2.76
CA ALA A 273 10.06 11.27 2.43
C ALA A 273 10.86 12.02 3.49
N VAL A 274 11.99 12.58 3.08
CA VAL A 274 12.97 13.21 3.97
C VAL A 274 13.07 14.68 3.63
N ASP A 275 12.91 15.55 4.61
CA ASP A 275 13.00 17.00 4.41
C ASP A 275 14.45 17.45 4.14
N ALA A 276 14.63 18.74 3.80
CA ALA A 276 15.95 19.32 3.52
C ALA A 276 16.90 19.35 4.73
N SER A 277 16.41 19.06 5.94
CA SER A 277 17.24 18.90 7.15
C SER A 277 17.71 17.47 7.38
N GLY A 278 17.27 16.52 6.54
CA GLY A 278 17.59 15.10 6.65
C GLY A 278 16.67 14.33 7.59
N VAL A 279 15.53 14.91 7.99
CA VAL A 279 14.55 14.28 8.89
C VAL A 279 13.42 13.63 8.10
N ILE A 280 13.04 12.41 8.46
CA ILE A 280 11.92 11.69 7.84
C ILE A 280 10.61 12.34 8.28
N VAL A 281 9.83 12.85 7.34
CA VAL A 281 8.55 13.52 7.64
C VAL A 281 7.33 12.66 7.28
N GLU A 282 7.49 11.68 6.40
CA GLU A 282 6.47 10.70 6.03
C GLU A 282 7.12 9.40 5.54
N ARG A 283 6.41 8.28 5.73
CA ARG A 283 6.86 6.96 5.27
C ARG A 283 5.72 6.16 4.66
N LEU A 284 5.93 5.62 3.46
CA LEU A 284 4.98 4.74 2.79
C LEU A 284 5.53 3.32 2.75
N ASP A 285 4.89 2.42 3.49
CA ASP A 285 5.29 1.02 3.60
C ASP A 285 4.36 0.08 2.80
N ALA A 286 4.93 -0.97 2.21
CA ALA A 286 4.31 -2.18 1.63
C ALA A 286 3.35 -2.01 0.44
N VAL A 287 2.44 -1.05 0.43
CA VAL A 287 1.62 -0.70 -0.73
C VAL A 287 1.28 0.78 -0.70
N PHE A 288 1.40 1.46 -1.83
CA PHE A 288 0.95 2.82 -2.06
C PHE A 288 0.75 3.02 -3.56
N ASP A 289 -0.21 3.84 -3.96
CA ASP A 289 -0.45 4.21 -5.36
C ASP A 289 0.07 5.61 -5.68
N ARG A 290 -0.08 6.00 -6.95
CA ARG A 290 0.36 7.31 -7.45
C ARG A 290 -0.37 8.49 -6.79
N VAL A 291 -1.62 8.32 -6.35
CA VAL A 291 -2.40 9.41 -5.73
C VAL A 291 -1.89 9.68 -4.33
N GLU A 292 -1.66 8.63 -3.53
CA GLU A 292 -1.05 8.80 -2.22
C GLU A 292 0.37 9.36 -2.33
N LEU A 293 1.17 8.85 -3.26
CA LEU A 293 2.53 9.31 -3.48
C LEU A 293 2.58 10.79 -3.91
N ASP A 294 1.70 11.24 -4.82
CA ASP A 294 1.62 12.65 -5.22
C ASP A 294 1.28 13.57 -4.05
N ALA A 295 0.38 13.13 -3.16
CA ALA A 295 0.04 13.89 -1.95
C ALA A 295 1.25 14.04 -1.02
N VAL A 296 2.02 12.96 -0.80
CA VAL A 296 3.24 13.00 0.01
C VAL A 296 4.31 13.89 -0.61
N LEU A 297 4.59 13.75 -1.90
CA LEU A 297 5.60 14.57 -2.58
C LEU A 297 5.20 16.05 -2.65
N SER A 298 3.90 16.34 -2.81
CA SER A 298 3.40 17.71 -2.79
C SER A 298 3.56 18.37 -1.43
N GLU A 299 3.32 17.63 -0.35
CA GLU A 299 3.52 18.14 1.02
C GLU A 299 5.00 18.25 1.38
N LEU A 300 5.87 17.42 0.80
CA LEU A 300 7.32 17.49 1.06
C LEU A 300 7.96 18.81 0.56
N VAL A 301 7.30 19.49 -0.38
CA VAL A 301 7.78 20.73 -1.00
C VAL A 301 6.85 21.92 -0.77
N SER A 302 5.90 21.80 0.16
CA SER A 302 5.01 22.89 0.57
C SER A 302 5.69 23.86 1.53
#